data_AF-B4WWA4-F1
#
_entry.id   AF-B4WWA4-F1
#
_cell.length_a   1.000
_cell.length_b   1.000
_cell.length_c   1.000
_cell.angle_alpha   90.00
_cell.angle_beta   90.00
_cell.angle_gamma   90.00
#
_symmetry.space_group_name_H-M   'P 1'
#
loop_
_entity.id
_entity.type
_entity.pdbx_description
1 polymer ?
#
loop_
_entity_poly.entity_id
_entity_poly.type
_entity_poly.pdbx_seq_one_letter_code
_entity_poly.pdbx_strand_id
1 'polypeptide(L)'
;MYGVSAEDYAISDFDSRQGKENDLIQTSTKLQVVLPESAKVTMSTGGSYTGNLASISSESLVLAAGGQSIDIPRSQVSRVDLYGTAWIRNLDGDREAYTIRGLSIPLEDVPTTALTWNGTSSLATLDLQGVLTASELARLTRNSELVYALVRIVSKPSDPENMHIRVKSLRR
;
A
#
# COMPACT_ATOMS: atom_id res chain seq x y z
N MET A 1 30.70 22.36 50.99
CA MET A 1 29.66 21.38 51.39
C MET A 1 28.31 22.01 51.07
N TYR A 2 27.52 21.31 50.22
CA TYR A 2 26.07 21.43 49.95
C TYR A 2 25.54 22.80 49.49
N GLY A 3 24.68 22.93 48.48
CA GLY A 3 23.95 21.99 47.63
C GLY A 3 22.91 22.82 46.86
N VAL A 4 22.76 22.59 45.56
CA VAL A 4 21.72 23.21 44.73
C VAL A 4 20.56 22.22 44.58
N SER A 5 19.33 22.63 44.95
CA SER A 5 18.09 22.10 44.37
C SER A 5 16.86 22.93 44.75
N ALA A 6 15.83 22.76 43.90
CA ALA A 6 14.42 23.13 44.00
C ALA A 6 14.09 24.54 43.46
N GLU A 7 13.61 24.65 42.21
CA GLU A 7 12.22 24.43 41.75
C GLU A 7 11.43 25.75 41.80
N ASP A 8 11.13 26.30 40.62
CA ASP A 8 9.86 27.00 40.39
C ASP A 8 9.59 27.08 38.88
N TYR A 9 8.71 26.18 38.42
CA TYR A 9 8.07 26.24 37.11
C TYR A 9 6.89 27.22 37.21
N ALA A 10 7.08 28.46 36.76
CA ALA A 10 5.98 29.38 36.54
C ALA A 10 5.38 29.17 35.14
N ILE A 11 4.23 28.49 35.12
CA ILE A 11 3.30 28.43 33.99
C ILE A 11 2.81 29.86 33.74
N SER A 12 3.05 30.39 32.55
CA SER A 12 2.42 31.63 32.09
C SER A 12 1.42 31.30 31.00
N ASP A 13 0.16 31.57 31.32
CA ASP A 13 -1.00 31.57 30.42
C ASP A 13 -0.68 32.34 29.13
N PHE A 14 -0.72 31.65 28.00
CA PHE A 14 -0.73 32.30 26.68
C PHE A 14 -1.97 31.84 25.90
N ASP A 15 -2.92 32.76 25.90
CA ASP A 15 -4.05 32.97 25.01
C ASP A 15 -4.40 31.85 24.01
N SER A 16 -5.54 31.24 24.29
CA SER A 16 -6.25 30.35 23.36
C SER A 16 -7.08 31.19 22.40
N ARG A 17 -6.60 31.44 21.18
CA ARG A 17 -7.43 31.66 19.97
C ARG A 17 -6.58 31.81 18.71
N GLN A 18 -6.88 30.95 17.73
CA GLN A 18 -6.46 30.97 16.31
C GLN A 18 -5.00 30.64 15.98
N GLY A 19 -4.82 29.55 15.21
CA GLY A 19 -3.62 29.33 14.39
C GLY A 19 -2.91 28.00 14.61
N LYS A 20 -3.55 26.87 14.29
CA LYS A 20 -2.85 25.62 13.85
C LYS A 20 -3.68 24.88 12.80
N GLU A 21 -4.08 25.60 11.76
CA GLU A 21 -4.20 25.03 10.42
C GLU A 21 -2.79 25.10 9.82
N ASN A 22 -2.29 23.98 9.28
CA ASN A 22 -1.01 23.84 8.56
C ASN A 22 0.29 23.88 9.38
N ASP A 23 0.67 22.76 10.03
CA ASP A 23 2.08 22.29 9.99
C ASP A 23 2.26 20.85 10.50
N LEU A 24 1.57 19.92 9.85
CA LEU A 24 2.06 18.55 9.75
C LEU A 24 2.06 18.24 8.26
N ILE A 25 3.12 18.64 7.56
CA ILE A 25 3.48 17.95 6.32
C ILE A 25 3.64 16.49 6.74
N GLN A 26 2.62 15.67 6.47
CA GLN A 26 2.75 14.24 6.61
C GLN A 26 3.91 13.81 5.70
N THR A 27 5.06 13.54 6.29
CA THR A 27 6.21 12.86 5.67
C THR A 27 5.90 11.38 5.43
N SER A 28 4.63 11.02 5.31
CA SER A 28 4.23 9.66 5.00
C SER A 28 4.61 9.40 3.54
N THR A 29 5.40 8.35 3.32
CA THR A 29 5.65 7.73 2.02
C THR A 29 4.74 6.52 1.80
N LYS A 30 3.81 6.26 2.72
CA LYS A 30 2.96 5.07 2.70
C LYS A 30 1.67 5.36 1.95
N LEU A 31 1.44 4.60 0.88
CA LEU A 31 0.20 4.59 0.12
C LEU A 31 -0.65 3.38 0.54
N GLN A 32 -1.90 3.64 0.91
CA GLN A 32 -2.89 2.57 1.07
C GLN A 32 -3.43 2.18 -0.30
N VAL A 33 -3.40 0.89 -0.61
CA VAL A 33 -3.93 0.36 -1.86
C VAL A 33 -4.89 -0.79 -1.58
N VAL A 34 -6.00 -0.83 -2.30
CA VAL A 34 -6.93 -1.96 -2.30
C VAL A 34 -6.36 -3.06 -3.18
N LEU A 35 -6.49 -4.31 -2.72
CA LEU A 35 -6.14 -5.48 -3.52
C LEU A 35 -7.41 -6.11 -4.07
N PRO A 36 -7.57 -6.19 -5.41
CA PRO A 36 -8.62 -6.99 -6.02
C PRO A 36 -8.52 -8.45 -5.58
N GLU A 37 -9.67 -9.09 -5.39
CA GLU A 37 -9.72 -10.44 -4.82
C GLU A 37 -9.08 -11.48 -5.76
N SER A 38 -9.20 -11.30 -7.08
CA SER A 38 -8.67 -12.26 -8.05
C SER A 38 -7.30 -11.85 -8.58
N ALA A 39 -6.41 -12.83 -8.70
CA ALA A 39 -5.07 -12.67 -9.23
C ALA A 39 -4.74 -13.77 -10.24
N LYS A 40 -4.00 -13.36 -11.29
CA LYS A 40 -3.28 -14.26 -12.19
C LYS A 40 -1.78 -14.07 -11.97
N VAL A 41 -1.13 -15.14 -11.54
CA VAL A 41 0.32 -15.17 -11.28
C VAL A 41 0.99 -15.90 -12.44
N THR A 42 1.91 -15.22 -13.10
CA THR A 42 2.74 -15.77 -14.17
C THR A 42 4.11 -16.12 -13.61
N MET A 43 4.57 -17.33 -13.88
CA MET A 43 5.84 -17.83 -13.36
C MET A 43 7.00 -17.39 -14.27
N SER A 44 8.20 -17.28 -13.71
CA SER A 44 9.43 -16.96 -14.44
C SER A 44 9.85 -18.09 -15.38
N THR A 45 9.54 -19.34 -15.02
CA THR A 45 9.82 -20.55 -15.82
C THR A 45 8.74 -20.85 -16.88
N GLY A 46 7.69 -20.02 -16.95
CA GLY A 46 6.52 -20.25 -17.79
C GLY A 46 5.35 -20.89 -17.04
N GLY A 47 4.15 -20.75 -17.61
CA GLY A 47 2.90 -21.14 -16.96
C GLY A 47 2.29 -20.04 -16.09
N SER A 48 1.05 -20.27 -15.66
CA SER A 48 0.34 -19.32 -14.79
C SER A 48 -0.67 -20.00 -13.88
N TYR A 49 -0.79 -19.48 -12.66
CA TYR A 49 -1.84 -19.83 -11.70
C TYR A 49 -2.88 -18.72 -11.65
N THR A 50 -4.13 -19.09 -11.41
CA THR A 50 -5.24 -18.15 -11.23
C THR A 50 -6.03 -18.54 -10.01
N GLY A 51 -6.34 -17.57 -9.16
CA GLY A 51 -7.07 -17.78 -7.93
C GLY A 51 -7.32 -16.48 -7.20
N ASN A 52 -7.83 -16.58 -5.98
CA ASN A 52 -7.97 -15.43 -5.10
C ASN A 52 -6.64 -15.17 -4.39
N LEU A 53 -6.17 -13.92 -4.37
CA LEU A 53 -4.98 -13.57 -3.61
C LEU A 53 -5.33 -13.65 -2.12
N ALA A 54 -4.59 -14.46 -1.36
CA ALA A 54 -4.79 -14.63 0.08
C ALA A 54 -3.73 -13.88 0.90
N SER A 55 -2.50 -13.78 0.40
CA SER A 55 -1.44 -12.98 1.02
C SER A 55 -0.35 -12.63 0.01
N ILE A 56 0.41 -11.59 0.31
CA ILE A 56 1.63 -11.22 -0.42
C ILE A 56 2.67 -10.65 0.54
N SER A 57 3.90 -11.15 0.42
CA SER A 57 5.08 -10.69 1.13
C SER A 57 6.25 -10.54 0.16
N SER A 58 7.41 -10.13 0.70
CA SER A 58 8.67 -10.11 -0.05
C SER A 58 9.15 -11.51 -0.46
N GLU A 59 8.76 -12.54 0.29
CA GLU A 59 9.27 -13.91 0.12
C GLU A 59 8.34 -14.79 -0.69
N SER A 60 7.02 -14.63 -0.51
CA SER A 60 6.03 -15.47 -1.15
C SER A 60 4.70 -14.76 -1.40
N LEU A 61 3.87 -15.40 -2.22
CA LEU A 61 2.48 -15.04 -2.42
C LEU A 61 1.60 -16.28 -2.35
N VAL A 62 0.40 -16.15 -1.79
CA VAL A 62 -0.52 -17.27 -1.63
C VAL A 62 -1.76 -17.03 -2.47
N LEU A 63 -2.10 -18.01 -3.31
CA LEU A 63 -3.36 -18.04 -4.07
C LEU A 63 -4.29 -19.12 -3.52
N ALA A 64 -5.57 -18.80 -3.35
CA ALA A 64 -6.62 -19.73 -2.98
C ALA A 64 -7.56 -20.00 -4.18
N ALA A 65 -7.74 -21.26 -4.56
CA ALA A 65 -8.65 -21.67 -5.62
C ALA A 65 -9.25 -23.06 -5.33
N GLY A 66 -10.56 -23.22 -5.51
CA GLY A 66 -11.22 -24.52 -5.37
C GLY A 66 -11.06 -25.19 -3.99
N GLY A 67 -10.95 -24.40 -2.92
CA GLY A 67 -10.72 -24.91 -1.56
C GLY A 67 -9.27 -25.29 -1.24
N GLN A 68 -8.33 -25.08 -2.17
CA GLN A 68 -6.91 -25.29 -1.96
C GLN A 68 -6.16 -23.94 -1.93
N SER A 69 -5.06 -23.90 -1.19
CA SER A 69 -4.12 -22.77 -1.18
C SER A 69 -2.78 -23.21 -1.75
N ILE A 70 -2.21 -22.37 -2.60
CA ILE A 70 -0.91 -22.57 -3.26
C ILE A 70 0.00 -21.45 -2.78
N ASP A 71 1.07 -21.81 -2.08
CA ASP A 71 2.18 -20.91 -1.77
C ASP A 71 3.15 -20.90 -2.96
N ILE A 72 3.41 -19.70 -3.48
CA ILE A 72 4.27 -19.47 -4.64
C ILE A 72 5.44 -18.57 -4.18
N PRO A 73 6.68 -19.08 -4.23
CA PRO A 73 7.86 -18.28 -3.90
C PRO A 73 7.99 -17.07 -4.82
N ARG A 74 8.28 -15.89 -4.25
CA ARG A 74 8.36 -14.64 -5.00
C ARG A 74 9.44 -14.66 -6.08
N SER A 75 10.54 -15.37 -5.82
CA SER A 75 11.64 -15.60 -6.77
C SER A 75 11.21 -16.32 -8.05
N GLN A 76 10.09 -17.05 -8.02
CA GLN A 76 9.57 -17.79 -9.17
C GLN A 76 8.50 -17.01 -9.94
N VAL A 77 8.18 -15.78 -9.52
CA VAL A 77 7.07 -14.99 -10.05
C VAL A 77 7.62 -13.90 -10.94
N SER A 78 7.20 -13.90 -12.21
CA SER A 78 7.55 -12.83 -13.15
C SER A 78 6.53 -11.70 -13.12
N ARG A 79 5.25 -12.04 -12.95
CA ARG A 79 4.16 -11.06 -13.01
C ARG A 79 2.94 -11.50 -12.22
N VAL A 80 2.29 -10.55 -11.57
CA VAL A 80 0.98 -10.69 -10.95
C VAL A 80 0.05 -9.67 -11.57
N ASP A 81 -1.04 -10.12 -12.19
CA ASP A 81 -2.15 -9.27 -12.61
C ASP A 81 -3.30 -9.41 -11.63
N LEU A 82 -3.76 -8.30 -11.07
CA LEU A 82 -4.87 -8.24 -10.12
C LEU A 82 -6.10 -7.66 -10.81
N TYR A 83 -7.24 -8.31 -10.66
CA TYR A 83 -8.47 -7.95 -11.35
C TYR A 83 -9.72 -8.35 -10.56
N GLY A 84 -10.88 -7.91 -11.06
CA GLY A 84 -12.16 -8.07 -10.40
C GLY A 84 -12.56 -6.81 -9.65
N THR A 85 -13.45 -6.98 -8.67
CA THR A 85 -13.98 -5.89 -7.86
C THR A 85 -13.00 -5.58 -6.73
N ALA A 86 -12.70 -4.29 -6.54
CA ALA A 86 -11.97 -3.81 -5.38
C ALA A 86 -12.99 -3.54 -4.26
N TRP A 87 -12.87 -4.22 -3.14
CA TRP A 87 -13.78 -4.04 -2.00
C TRP A 87 -13.08 -3.25 -0.90
N ILE A 88 -13.75 -2.26 -0.32
CA ILE A 88 -13.23 -1.46 0.79
C ILE A 88 -14.22 -1.57 1.95
N ARG A 89 -13.71 -1.77 3.17
CA ARG A 89 -14.56 -1.63 4.36
C ARG A 89 -14.76 -0.14 4.68
N ASN A 90 -16.01 0.32 4.75
CA ASN A 90 -16.33 1.65 5.24
C ASN A 90 -16.18 1.73 6.78
N LEU A 91 -16.40 2.91 7.35
CA LEU A 91 -16.31 3.13 8.80
C LEU A 91 -17.36 2.33 9.58
N ASP A 92 -18.47 1.98 8.94
CA ASP A 92 -19.58 1.20 9.53
C ASP A 92 -19.33 -0.32 9.44
N GLY A 93 -18.25 -0.75 8.78
CA GLY A 93 -17.84 -2.15 8.64
C GLY A 93 -18.34 -2.85 7.37
N ASP A 94 -19.20 -2.20 6.58
CA ASP A 94 -19.75 -2.70 5.33
C ASP A 94 -18.72 -2.69 4.19
N ARG A 95 -18.84 -3.64 3.26
CA ARG A 95 -17.98 -3.68 2.06
C ARG A 95 -18.61 -2.87 0.94
N GLU A 96 -17.92 -1.83 0.51
CA GLU A 96 -18.26 -1.03 -0.66
C GLU A 96 -17.46 -1.52 -1.88
N ALA A 97 -18.15 -1.78 -2.99
CA ALA A 97 -17.56 -2.24 -4.24
C ALA A 97 -17.11 -1.05 -5.09
N TYR A 98 -15.87 -1.09 -5.55
CA TYR A 98 -15.30 -0.12 -6.46
C TYR A 98 -14.97 -0.76 -7.79
N THR A 99 -15.40 -0.11 -8.87
CA THR A 99 -15.03 -0.53 -10.21
C THR A 99 -13.69 0.09 -10.58
N ILE A 100 -12.73 -0.75 -10.98
CA ILE A 100 -11.38 -0.31 -11.33
C ILE A 100 -11.36 0.34 -12.72
N ARG A 101 -11.60 1.66 -12.77
CA ARG A 101 -11.71 2.42 -14.04
C ARG A 101 -10.82 3.65 -14.16
N GLY A 102 -10.12 4.06 -13.10
CA GLY A 102 -9.34 5.30 -13.13
C GLY A 102 -7.98 5.16 -13.80
N LEU A 103 -7.22 6.26 -13.69
CA LEU A 103 -5.92 6.44 -14.32
C LEU A 103 -4.94 5.40 -13.79
N SER A 104 -4.21 4.74 -14.71
CA SER A 104 -3.11 3.85 -14.34
C SER A 104 -1.86 4.66 -14.09
N ILE A 105 -1.29 4.51 -12.89
CA ILE A 105 -0.05 5.16 -12.47
C ILE A 105 1.02 4.06 -12.37
N PRO A 106 2.06 4.10 -13.22
CA PRO A 106 3.22 3.23 -13.06
C PRO A 106 4.10 3.75 -11.93
N LEU A 107 4.59 2.83 -11.10
CA LEU A 107 5.65 3.10 -10.13
C LEU A 107 6.78 2.12 -10.41
N GLU A 108 7.97 2.66 -10.64
CA GLU A 108 9.17 1.91 -11.00
C GLU A 108 10.10 1.79 -9.79
N ASP A 109 11.00 0.82 -9.86
CA ASP A 109 12.03 0.57 -8.84
C ASP A 109 11.50 0.51 -7.41
N VAL A 110 10.32 -0.10 -7.25
CA VAL A 110 9.68 -0.28 -5.94
C VAL A 110 10.34 -1.46 -5.23
N PRO A 111 10.88 -1.29 -4.01
CA PRO A 111 11.45 -2.41 -3.27
C PRO A 111 10.42 -3.52 -3.07
N THR A 112 10.82 -4.78 -3.24
CA THR A 112 9.91 -5.93 -3.03
C THR A 112 9.37 -6.00 -1.60
N THR A 113 10.09 -5.45 -0.63
CA THR A 113 9.69 -5.30 0.77
C THR A 113 8.66 -4.19 1.02
N ALA A 114 8.44 -3.29 0.06
CA ALA A 114 7.51 -2.17 0.18
C ALA A 114 6.05 -2.61 0.27
N LEU A 115 5.69 -3.74 -0.34
CA LEU A 115 4.34 -4.25 -0.39
C LEU A 115 4.18 -5.39 0.60
N THR A 116 3.34 -5.19 1.62
CA THR A 116 3.00 -6.24 2.59
C THR A 116 1.49 -6.30 2.78
N TRP A 117 0.96 -7.53 2.72
CA TRP A 117 -0.46 -7.78 2.99
C TRP A 117 -0.71 -9.21 3.43
N ASN A 118 -1.41 -9.35 4.55
CA ASN A 118 -1.66 -10.63 5.21
C ASN A 118 -3.07 -11.21 4.97
N GLY A 119 -3.85 -10.65 4.04
CA GLY A 119 -5.19 -11.16 3.71
C GLY A 119 -6.33 -10.70 4.62
N THR A 120 -6.04 -10.13 5.78
CA THR A 120 -7.07 -9.82 6.79
C THR A 120 -7.82 -8.51 6.53
N SER A 121 -7.13 -7.55 5.91
CA SER A 121 -7.68 -6.24 5.52
C SER A 121 -8.03 -6.21 4.04
N SER A 122 -8.97 -5.34 3.65
CA SER A 122 -9.17 -5.00 2.21
C SER A 122 -8.04 -4.13 1.65
N LEU A 123 -7.23 -3.53 2.54
CA LEU A 123 -6.17 -2.60 2.22
C LEU A 123 -4.80 -3.24 2.49
N ALA A 124 -3.91 -3.08 1.52
CA ALA A 124 -2.49 -3.30 1.65
C ALA A 124 -1.76 -1.98 1.83
N THR A 125 -0.62 -2.03 2.52
CA THR A 125 0.26 -0.87 2.66
C THR A 125 1.41 -1.00 1.68
N LEU A 126 1.69 0.08 0.97
CA LEU A 126 2.80 0.21 0.04
C LEU A 126 3.72 1.34 0.52
N ASP A 127 4.92 0.99 0.99
CA ASP A 127 5.92 1.97 1.44
C ASP A 127 6.77 2.45 0.26
N LEU A 128 6.52 3.67 -0.18
CA LEU A 128 7.17 4.26 -1.36
C LEU A 128 8.40 5.09 -0.99
N GLN A 129 9.01 4.84 0.17
CA GLN A 129 10.26 5.50 0.55
C GLN A 129 11.34 5.23 -0.51
N GLY A 130 11.95 6.30 -1.02
CA GLY A 130 12.96 6.22 -2.09
C GLY A 130 12.39 6.05 -3.50
N VAL A 131 11.09 5.76 -3.64
CA VAL A 131 10.37 5.70 -4.93
C VAL A 131 9.72 7.04 -5.26
N LEU A 132 8.99 7.61 -4.29
CA LEU A 132 8.36 8.92 -4.41
C LEU A 132 8.81 9.82 -3.27
N THR A 133 8.99 11.10 -3.56
CA THR A 133 9.12 12.11 -2.51
C THR A 133 7.77 12.31 -1.81
N ALA A 134 7.79 12.76 -0.56
CA ALA A 134 6.56 13.09 0.18
C ALA A 134 5.68 14.11 -0.59
N SER A 135 6.29 15.06 -1.31
CA SER A 135 5.57 16.03 -2.13
C SER A 135 4.89 15.41 -3.35
N GLU A 136 5.51 14.42 -4.00
CA GLU A 136 4.90 13.69 -5.11
C GLU A 136 3.76 12.80 -4.62
N LEU A 137 3.94 12.13 -3.49
CA LEU A 137 2.87 11.34 -2.89
C LEU A 137 1.71 12.25 -2.46
N ALA A 138 1.97 13.41 -1.86
CA ALA A 138 0.94 14.38 -1.51
C ALA A 138 0.20 14.94 -2.74
N ARG A 139 0.87 15.05 -3.90
CA ARG A 139 0.21 15.41 -5.17
C ARG A 139 -0.68 14.27 -5.66
N LEU A 140 -0.22 13.03 -5.54
CA LEU A 140 -1.00 11.84 -5.89
C LEU A 140 -2.25 11.72 -4.99
N THR A 141 -2.09 11.84 -3.68
CA THR A 141 -3.18 11.68 -2.69
C THR A 141 -3.95 12.97 -2.41
N ARG A 142 -3.73 14.05 -3.17
CA ARG A 142 -4.39 15.35 -2.96
C ARG A 142 -5.91 15.24 -2.98
N ASN A 143 -6.46 14.40 -3.85
CA ASN A 143 -7.89 14.13 -3.86
C ASN A 143 -8.18 12.98 -2.91
N SER A 144 -8.72 13.31 -1.73
CA SER A 144 -9.09 12.37 -0.68
C SER A 144 -10.25 11.44 -1.05
N GLU A 145 -10.99 11.73 -2.12
CA GLU A 145 -12.04 10.85 -2.64
C GLU A 145 -11.48 9.72 -3.52
N LEU A 146 -10.21 9.82 -3.93
CA LEU A 146 -9.57 8.78 -4.73
C LEU A 146 -9.05 7.68 -3.81
N VAL A 147 -9.46 6.45 -4.13
CA VAL A 147 -8.79 5.25 -3.60
C VAL A 147 -7.90 4.66 -4.67
N TYR A 148 -6.82 3.99 -4.29
CA TYR A 148 -5.90 3.34 -5.22
C TYR A 148 -6.08 1.83 -5.16
N ALA A 149 -6.18 1.16 -6.30
CA ALA A 149 -6.14 -0.29 -6.40
C ALA A 149 -4.81 -0.73 -7.00
N LEU A 150 -4.15 -1.73 -6.41
CA LEU A 150 -3.03 -2.39 -7.07
C LEU A 150 -3.57 -3.30 -8.17
N VAL A 151 -3.09 -3.12 -9.40
CA VAL A 151 -3.60 -3.86 -10.57
C VAL A 151 -2.54 -4.73 -11.24
N ARG A 152 -1.26 -4.43 -11.00
CA ARG A 152 -0.17 -5.22 -11.55
C ARG A 152 1.08 -5.10 -10.70
N ILE A 153 1.81 -6.21 -10.64
CA ILE A 153 3.19 -6.28 -10.20
C ILE A 153 4.02 -7.03 -11.25
N VAL A 154 5.20 -6.55 -11.56
CA VAL A 154 6.16 -7.19 -12.47
C VAL A 154 7.50 -7.26 -11.75
N SER A 155 8.00 -8.47 -11.54
CA SER A 155 9.32 -8.70 -10.99
C SER A 155 10.36 -8.58 -12.11
N LYS A 156 11.51 -7.98 -11.83
CA LYS A 156 12.63 -7.93 -12.78
C LYS A 156 13.59 -9.08 -12.48
N PRO A 157 13.82 -10.04 -13.40
CA PRO A 157 14.80 -11.11 -13.15
C PRO A 157 16.22 -10.58 -12.93
N SER A 158 16.56 -9.45 -13.56
CA SER A 158 17.86 -8.78 -13.42
C SER A 158 17.99 -7.95 -12.15
N ASP A 159 16.90 -7.72 -11.42
CA ASP A 159 16.85 -6.89 -10.23
C ASP A 159 15.81 -7.48 -9.25
N PRO A 160 16.21 -8.51 -8.48
CA PRO A 160 15.29 -9.22 -7.59
C PRO A 160 14.87 -8.40 -6.38
N GLU A 161 15.57 -7.29 -6.08
CA GLU A 161 15.27 -6.43 -4.95
C GLU A 161 14.14 -5.45 -5.28
N ASN A 162 13.94 -5.13 -6.56
CA ASN A 162 12.95 -4.16 -7.01
C ASN A 162 11.89 -4.76 -7.97
N MET A 163 10.76 -4.09 -8.05
CA MET A 163 9.63 -4.46 -8.90
C MET A 163 8.99 -3.22 -9.54
N HIS A 164 8.32 -3.46 -10.65
CA HIS A 164 7.42 -2.48 -11.26
C HIS A 164 5.99 -2.76 -10.84
N ILE A 165 5.31 -1.76 -10.30
CA ILE A 165 3.91 -1.89 -9.95
C ILE A 165 3.07 -0.90 -10.74
N ARG A 166 1.80 -1.25 -10.90
CA ARG A 166 0.79 -0.32 -11.40
C ARG A 166 -0.34 -0.25 -10.42
N VAL A 167 -0.68 0.98 -10.04
CA VAL A 167 -1.89 1.28 -9.30
C VAL A 167 -2.89 1.98 -10.22
N LYS A 168 -4.18 1.82 -9.95
CA LYS A 168 -5.24 2.58 -10.61
C LYS A 168 -6.01 3.37 -9.58
N SER A 169 -6.29 4.64 -9.88
CA SER A 169 -7.25 5.38 -9.07
C SER A 169 -8.67 4.80 -9.25
N LEU A 170 -9.44 4.87 -8.19
CA LEU A 170 -10.83 4.49 -8.08
C LEU A 170 -11.58 5.76 -7.73
N ARG A 171 -12.71 5.99 -8.41
CA ARG A 171 -13.66 7.02 -8.02
C ARG A 171 -14.86 6.32 -7.39
N ARG A 172 -15.38 6.90 -6.32
CA ARG A 172 -16.72 6.59 -5.82
C ARG A 172 -17.77 6.87 -6.90
#